data_AF-A0A2D9FQE6-F1
#
_entry.id   AF-A0A2D9FQE6-F1
#
_cell.length_a   1.000
_cell.length_b   1.000
_cell.length_c   1.000
_cell.angle_alpha   90.00
_cell.angle_beta   90.00
_cell.angle_gamma   90.00
#
_symmetry.space_group_name_H-M   'P 1'
#
loop_
_entity.id
_entity.type
_entity.pdbx_description
1 polymer ?
#
loop_
_entity_poly.entity_id
_entity_poly.type
_entity_poly.pdbx_seq_one_letter_code
_entity_poly.pdbx_strand_id
1 'polypeptide(L)'
;MEINKLSNHINGQVNNTKGTESAEGAQKASAVENKNSNADKVSLSGSSASKSEELFAKIELEKLNHSSFEKLKGMKAKIDAYQSAKADSPEAANKTEIGQMLNDPEMWGKIAQNIIDK
;
A
#
# COMPACT_ATOMS: atom_id res chain seq x y z
N MET A 1 10.34 6.28 23.14
CA MET A 1 9.39 7.21 22.50
C MET A 1 8.01 6.90 23.07
N GLU A 2 7.37 7.86 23.74
CA GLU A 2 6.11 7.67 24.49
C GLU A 2 4.90 8.09 23.64
N ILE A 3 3.91 7.19 23.53
CA ILE A 3 2.76 7.30 22.61
C ILE A 3 1.60 8.13 23.23
N ASN A 4 1.75 8.62 24.46
CA ASN A 4 0.69 9.24 25.26
C ASN A 4 0.36 10.71 24.88
N LYS A 5 0.73 11.19 23.69
CA LYS A 5 0.50 12.59 23.25
C LYS A 5 -0.30 12.74 21.96
N LEU A 6 -0.99 11.70 21.49
CA LEU A 6 -1.91 11.82 20.36
C LEU A 6 -3.29 12.26 20.85
N SER A 7 -3.47 13.59 20.95
CA SER A 7 -4.78 14.20 21.17
C SER A 7 -5.64 14.03 19.93
N ASN A 8 -6.72 13.26 20.06
CA ASN A 8 -7.65 12.94 19.00
C ASN A 8 -8.73 14.03 18.94
N HIS A 9 -8.58 14.99 18.03
CA HIS A 9 -9.64 15.97 17.70
C HIS A 9 -9.96 15.90 16.20
N ILE A 10 -10.80 14.94 15.82
CA ILE A 10 -11.54 15.00 14.55
C ILE A 10 -12.81 15.81 14.83
N ASN A 11 -12.73 17.11 14.56
CA ASN A 11 -13.87 18.02 14.57
C ASN A 11 -14.57 17.92 13.21
N GLY A 12 -15.89 17.72 13.22
CA GLY A 12 -16.65 17.35 12.03
C GLY A 12 -17.00 18.50 11.09
N GLN A 13 -17.27 18.15 9.83
CA GLN A 13 -18.24 18.84 8.96
C GLN A 13 -18.51 17.98 7.72
N VAL A 14 -19.59 17.20 7.73
CA VAL A 14 -20.09 16.53 6.51
C VAL A 14 -21.13 17.46 5.91
N ASN A 15 -20.86 17.99 4.72
CA ASN A 15 -21.69 18.99 4.05
C ASN A 15 -23.14 18.51 3.88
N ASN A 16 -24.05 19.26 4.50
CA ASN A 16 -25.48 19.20 4.32
C ASN A 16 -25.83 19.87 2.98
N THR A 17 -26.12 19.10 1.92
CA THR A 17 -26.68 19.65 0.68
C THR A 17 -28.20 19.47 0.68
N LYS A 18 -28.85 20.40 1.38
CA LYS A 18 -30.28 20.67 1.29
C LYS A 18 -30.50 21.69 0.17
N GLY A 19 -31.31 21.32 -0.83
CA GLY A 19 -32.10 22.25 -1.63
C GLY A 19 -31.47 22.74 -2.94
N THR A 20 -32.01 22.28 -4.06
CA THR A 20 -32.29 23.16 -5.19
C THR A 20 -33.62 22.74 -5.79
N GLU A 21 -34.62 23.58 -5.60
CA GLU A 21 -35.97 23.45 -6.13
C GLU A 21 -35.95 23.83 -7.62
N SER A 22 -36.66 23.06 -8.46
CA SER A 22 -37.32 23.57 -9.67
C SER A 22 -38.37 22.57 -10.18
N ALA A 23 -39.61 22.91 -9.84
CA ALA A 23 -40.88 22.85 -10.59
C ALA A 23 -41.26 21.64 -11.49
N GLU A 24 -42.40 21.08 -11.09
CA GLU A 24 -43.59 20.75 -11.89
C GLU A 24 -43.56 19.59 -12.92
N GLY A 25 -44.46 18.63 -12.72
CA GLY A 25 -44.86 17.67 -13.75
C GLY A 25 -45.42 16.38 -13.17
N ALA A 26 -46.73 16.33 -12.99
CA ALA A 26 -47.47 15.12 -12.61
C ALA A 26 -47.23 13.95 -13.58
N GLN A 27 -47.18 12.71 -13.07
CA GLN A 27 -48.17 11.65 -13.32
C GLN A 27 -47.65 10.26 -12.95
N LYS A 28 -48.56 9.51 -12.32
CA LYS A 28 -48.53 8.08 -11.99
C LYS A 28 -47.60 7.21 -12.83
N ALA A 29 -46.73 6.46 -12.15
CA ALA A 29 -46.41 5.10 -12.56
C ALA A 29 -46.68 4.19 -11.35
N SER A 30 -47.82 3.50 -11.39
CA SER A 30 -48.10 2.38 -10.48
C SER A 30 -47.10 1.26 -10.79
N ALA A 31 -46.02 1.18 -10.01
CA ALA A 31 -45.19 0.00 -9.98
C ALA A 31 -45.86 -1.01 -9.05
N VAL A 32 -46.45 -2.02 -9.67
CA VAL A 32 -47.00 -3.23 -9.07
C VAL A 32 -46.12 -3.72 -7.93
N GLU A 33 -46.71 -3.88 -6.75
CA GLU A 33 -46.14 -4.66 -5.66
C GLU A 33 -45.89 -6.08 -6.18
N ASN A 34 -44.66 -6.36 -6.62
CA ASN A 34 -44.20 -7.73 -6.78
C ASN A 34 -43.34 -8.07 -5.56
N LYS A 35 -44.05 -8.54 -4.54
CA LYS A 35 -43.51 -9.28 -3.41
C LYS A 35 -42.77 -10.50 -3.96
N ASN A 36 -41.45 -10.43 -3.99
CA ASN A 36 -40.54 -11.55 -3.74
C ASN A 36 -39.10 -11.04 -3.66
N SER A 37 -38.79 -10.23 -2.65
CA SER A 37 -37.41 -10.02 -2.23
C SER A 37 -37.08 -10.93 -1.05
N ASN A 38 -36.98 -12.24 -1.31
CA ASN A 38 -36.25 -13.16 -0.42
C ASN A 38 -34.74 -13.06 -0.71
N ALA A 39 -34.24 -11.84 -0.88
CA ALA A 39 -32.84 -11.58 -0.60
C ALA A 39 -32.81 -11.27 0.89
N ASP A 40 -32.56 -12.29 1.70
CA ASP A 40 -32.14 -12.14 3.09
C ASP A 40 -30.83 -11.34 3.09
N LYS A 41 -30.97 -10.02 2.96
CA LYS A 41 -29.85 -9.09 3.02
C LYS A 41 -29.53 -8.93 4.49
N VAL A 42 -28.74 -9.86 5.00
CA VAL A 42 -27.94 -9.67 6.22
C VAL A 42 -27.09 -8.42 6.04
N SER A 43 -27.61 -7.29 6.49
CA SER A 43 -26.83 -6.08 6.62
C SER A 43 -25.85 -6.32 7.77
N LEU A 44 -24.58 -6.52 7.43
CA LEU A 44 -23.46 -6.50 8.37
C LEU A 44 -23.19 -5.06 8.85
N SER A 45 -24.24 -4.32 9.22
CA SER A 45 -24.14 -3.00 9.81
C SER A 45 -23.89 -3.17 11.32
N GLY A 46 -22.67 -3.55 11.68
CA GLY A 46 -22.35 -3.77 13.08
C GLY A 46 -20.89 -4.08 13.35
N SER A 47 -20.02 -3.08 13.30
CA SER A 47 -18.80 -2.86 14.15
C SER A 47 -17.71 -3.96 14.27
N SER A 48 -17.92 -5.18 13.80
CA SER A 48 -16.97 -6.31 13.86
C SER A 48 -16.32 -6.60 12.51
N ALA A 49 -17.07 -6.48 11.41
CA ALA A 49 -16.56 -6.66 10.04
C ALA A 49 -15.52 -5.59 9.66
N SER A 50 -15.70 -4.35 10.12
CA SER A 50 -14.72 -3.27 9.91
C SER A 50 -13.43 -3.51 10.70
N LYS A 51 -13.53 -4.09 11.89
CA LYS A 51 -12.35 -4.45 12.71
C LYS A 51 -11.61 -5.64 12.12
N SER A 52 -12.31 -6.65 11.60
CA SER A 52 -11.68 -7.80 10.94
C SER A 52 -11.00 -7.40 9.63
N GLU A 53 -11.61 -6.51 8.84
CA GLU A 53 -11.00 -5.98 7.62
C GLU A 53 -9.78 -5.11 7.94
N GLU A 54 -9.87 -4.26 8.97
CA GLU A 54 -8.72 -3.48 9.45
C GLU A 54 -7.56 -4.37 9.93
N LEU A 55 -7.87 -5.45 10.65
CA LEU A 55 -6.88 -6.45 11.09
C LEU A 55 -6.24 -7.16 9.89
N PHE A 56 -7.03 -7.57 8.90
CA PHE A 56 -6.51 -8.18 7.68
C PHE A 56 -5.60 -7.22 6.91
N ALA A 57 -6.04 -5.98 6.70
CA ALA A 57 -5.25 -4.96 6.02
C ALA A 57 -3.93 -4.68 6.76
N LYS A 58 -3.94 -4.62 8.11
CA LYS A 58 -2.72 -4.45 8.91
C LYS A 58 -1.75 -5.62 8.73
N ILE A 59 -2.25 -6.85 8.81
CA ILE A 59 -1.42 -8.06 8.62
C ILE A 59 -0.81 -8.08 7.22
N GLU A 60 -1.59 -7.77 6.18
CA GLU A 60 -1.10 -7.80 4.81
C GLU A 60 -0.07 -6.70 4.54
N LEU A 61 -0.28 -5.50 5.11
CA LEU A 61 0.70 -4.42 5.06
C LEU A 61 1.98 -4.78 5.84
N GLU A 62 1.86 -5.46 6.97
CA GLU A 62 3.00 -5.94 7.74
C GLU A 62 3.80 -7.02 6.99
N LYS A 63 3.13 -7.93 6.28
CA LYS A 63 3.80 -8.89 5.38
C LYS A 63 4.54 -8.20 4.24
N LEU A 64 3.93 -7.20 3.60
CA LEU A 64 4.57 -6.41 2.55
C LEU A 64 5.81 -5.68 3.09
N ASN A 65 5.71 -5.10 4.29
CA ASN A 65 6.83 -4.48 4.97
C ASN A 65 7.93 -5.49 5.32
N HIS A 66 7.57 -6.68 5.82
CA HIS A 66 8.51 -7.73 6.14
C HIS A 66 9.27 -8.22 4.91
N SER A 67 8.57 -8.45 3.79
CA SER A 67 9.21 -8.83 2.52
C SER A 67 10.18 -7.76 2.03
N SER A 68 9.80 -6.49 2.12
CA SER A 68 10.65 -5.36 1.72
C SER A 68 11.87 -5.24 2.64
N PHE A 69 11.70 -5.47 3.94
CA PHE A 69 12.77 -5.44 4.91
C PHE A 69 13.77 -6.59 4.72
N GLU A 70 13.30 -7.81 4.44
CA GLU A 70 14.19 -8.95 4.15
C GLU A 70 15.00 -8.71 2.86
N LYS A 71 14.40 -8.09 1.84
CA LYS A 71 15.15 -7.65 0.64
C LYS A 71 16.25 -6.65 1.00
N LEU A 72 15.94 -5.65 1.83
CA LEU A 72 16.91 -4.66 2.28
C LEU A 72 18.05 -5.30 3.09
N LYS A 73 17.72 -6.22 4.00
CA LYS A 73 18.69 -6.97 4.79
C LYS A 73 19.59 -7.83 3.90
N GLY A 74 19.03 -8.49 2.89
CA GLY A 74 19.78 -9.24 1.89
C GLY A 74 20.74 -8.34 1.09
N MET A 75 20.27 -7.17 0.63
CA MET A 75 21.12 -6.20 -0.05
C MET A 75 22.24 -5.68 0.85
N LYS A 76 21.96 -5.40 2.13
CA LYS A 76 22.98 -4.98 3.09
C LYS A 76 24.09 -6.04 3.22
N ALA A 77 23.72 -7.32 3.36
CA ALA A 77 24.70 -8.40 3.44
C ALA A 77 25.59 -8.49 2.19
N LYS A 78 25.02 -8.30 0.99
CA LYS A 78 25.78 -8.28 -0.27
C LYS A 78 26.77 -7.10 -0.35
N ILE A 79 26.35 -5.92 0.14
CA ILE A 79 27.23 -4.74 0.21
C ILE A 79 28.36 -4.96 1.22
N ASP A 80 28.04 -5.47 2.41
CA ASP A 80 29.03 -5.76 3.45
C ASP A 80 30.07 -6.78 2.94
N ALA A 81 29.63 -7.81 2.20
CA ALA A 81 30.52 -8.78 1.57
C ALA A 81 31.45 -8.14 0.52
N TYR A 82 30.93 -7.24 -0.32
CA TYR A 82 31.75 -6.48 -1.28
C TYR A 82 32.78 -5.59 -0.58
N GLN A 83 32.37 -4.86 0.46
CA GLN A 83 33.27 -3.99 1.22
C GLN A 83 34.36 -4.78 1.93
N SER A 84 34.02 -5.92 2.52
CA SER A 84 34.98 -6.84 3.13
C SER A 84 35.97 -7.37 2.10
N ALA A 85 35.48 -7.89 0.96
CA ALA A 85 36.35 -8.43 -0.09
C ALA A 85 37.23 -7.35 -0.74
N LYS A 86 36.74 -6.11 -0.84
CA LYS A 86 37.50 -4.96 -1.32
C LYS A 86 38.64 -4.57 -0.39
N ALA A 87 38.49 -4.80 0.91
CA ALA A 87 39.59 -4.61 1.86
C ALA A 87 40.72 -5.61 1.65
N ASP A 88 40.40 -6.82 1.17
CA ASP A 88 41.39 -7.86 0.85
C ASP A 88 42.08 -7.60 -0.48
N SER A 89 41.32 -7.48 -1.58
CA SER A 89 41.86 -7.08 -2.89
C SER A 89 40.78 -6.62 -3.89
N PRO A 90 41.14 -5.82 -4.91
CA PRO A 90 40.22 -5.45 -6.00
C PRO A 90 39.66 -6.65 -6.75
N GLU A 91 40.46 -7.69 -6.95
CA GLU A 91 40.06 -8.92 -7.65
C GLU A 91 39.08 -9.75 -6.80
N ALA A 92 39.24 -9.75 -5.48
CA ALA A 92 38.29 -10.38 -4.57
C ALA A 92 36.94 -9.66 -4.58
N ALA A 93 36.94 -8.32 -4.59
CA ALA A 93 35.72 -7.53 -4.71
C ALA A 93 34.95 -7.85 -6.01
N ASN A 94 35.66 -7.99 -7.13
CA ASN A 94 35.07 -8.32 -8.43
C ASN A 94 34.39 -9.69 -8.49
N LYS A 95 34.77 -10.63 -7.61
CA LYS A 95 34.14 -11.95 -7.53
C LYS A 95 32.83 -11.95 -6.74
N THR A 96 32.56 -10.92 -5.94
CA THR A 96 31.30 -10.80 -5.20
C THR A 96 30.14 -10.43 -6.14
N GLU A 97 28.91 -10.71 -5.72
CA GLU A 97 27.72 -10.43 -6.54
C GLU A 97 27.60 -8.95 -6.93
N ILE A 98 27.86 -8.03 -5.99
CA ILE A 98 27.90 -6.58 -6.27
C ILE A 98 29.04 -6.24 -7.22
N GLY A 99 30.21 -6.85 -7.06
CA GLY A 99 31.34 -6.65 -7.98
C GLY A 99 31.01 -7.08 -9.41
N GLN A 100 30.29 -8.19 -9.58
CA GLN A 100 29.81 -8.64 -10.88
C GLN A 100 28.79 -7.67 -11.47
N MET A 101 27.82 -7.21 -10.67
CA MET A 101 26.83 -6.21 -11.10
C MET A 101 27.46 -4.88 -11.50
N LEU A 102 28.51 -4.43 -10.80
CA LEU A 102 29.24 -3.20 -11.12
C LEU A 102 30.08 -3.32 -12.41
N ASN A 103 30.48 -4.52 -12.78
CA ASN A 103 31.23 -4.78 -14.01
C ASN A 103 30.32 -5.10 -15.20
N ASP A 104 28.99 -5.17 -15.01
CA ASP A 104 28.01 -5.43 -16.05
C ASP A 104 27.58 -4.12 -16.76
N PRO A 105 27.92 -3.92 -18.05
CA PRO A 105 27.51 -2.74 -18.81
C PRO A 105 26.00 -2.56 -18.94
N GLU A 106 25.22 -3.65 -18.99
CA GLU A 106 23.76 -3.55 -19.10
C GLU A 106 23.15 -2.93 -17.83
N MET A 107 23.75 -3.23 -16.68
CA MET A 107 23.34 -2.69 -15.39
C MET A 107 23.53 -1.18 -15.35
N TRP A 108 24.65 -0.67 -15.88
CA TRP A 108 24.88 0.77 -16.04
C TRP A 108 23.90 1.43 -17.00
N GLY A 109 23.53 0.75 -18.09
CA GLY A 109 22.46 1.22 -18.99
C GLY A 109 21.12 1.38 -18.26
N LYS A 110 20.73 0.40 -17.45
CA LYS A 110 19.51 0.46 -16.63
C LYS A 110 19.57 1.56 -15.56
N ILE A 111 20.73 1.76 -14.92
CA ILE A 111 20.92 2.85 -13.95
C ILE A 111 20.76 4.20 -14.65
N ALA A 112 21.43 4.40 -15.78
CA ALA A 112 21.37 5.64 -16.54
C ALA A 112 19.93 5.96 -16.96
N GLN A 113 19.20 4.97 -17.46
CA GLN A 113 17.79 5.11 -17.82
C GLN A 113 16.94 5.54 -16.62
N ASN A 114 17.10 4.88 -15.47
CA ASN A 114 16.37 5.22 -14.24
C ASN A 114 16.72 6.61 -13.66
N ILE A 115 17.88 7.18 -14.00
CA ILE A 115 18.24 8.55 -13.61
C ILE A 115 17.59 9.56 -14.56
N ILE A 116 17.53 9.25 -15.86
CA ILE A 116 16.95 10.13 -16.89
C ILE A 116 15.42 10.16 -16.79
N ASP A 117 14.78 9.04 -16.48
CA ASP A 117 13.32 8.91 -16.38
C ASP A 117 12.73 9.43 -15.05
N LYS A 118 13.56 10.03 -14.18
CA LYS A 118 13.15 10.67 -12.92
C LYS A 118 13.20 12.19 -13.02
#